data_AF-A0A7W1N2F7-F1
#
_entry.id   AF-A0A7W1N2F7-F1
#
_cell.length_a   1.000
_cell.length_b   1.000
_cell.length_c   1.000
_cell.angle_alpha   90.00
_cell.angle_beta   90.00
_cell.angle_gamma   90.00
#
_symmetry.space_group_name_H-M   'P 1'
#
loop_
_entity.id
_entity.type
_entity.pdbx_description
1 polymer ?
#
loop_
_entity_poly.entity_id
_entity_poly.type
_entity_poly.pdbx_seq_one_letter_code
_entity_poly.pdbx_strand_id
1 'polypeptide(L)'
;MVGAAKVDGLTREIVRLAQKPDSIAEINRQTGELAWRRGLVRPSYARVRQIVNLERDRPPEPSWGELLLDVDLRLRDPSALIDKAGGTLPMDEDAAIRYAERRRRRT
;
A
#
# COMPACT_ATOMS: atom_id res chain seq x y z
N MET A 1 0.11 22.35 -20.16
CA MET A 1 0.40 21.66 -18.88
C MET A 1 -0.60 21.97 -17.73
N VAL A 2 -1.73 22.65 -17.98
CA VAL A 2 -2.68 23.07 -16.92
C VAL A 2 -3.83 22.06 -16.70
N GLY A 3 -4.08 21.16 -17.67
CA GLY A 3 -5.17 20.17 -17.62
C GLY A 3 -4.93 19.00 -16.66
N ALA A 4 -3.71 18.47 -16.59
CA ALA A 4 -3.40 17.27 -15.79
C ALA A 4 -3.49 17.53 -14.27
N ALA A 5 -2.92 18.65 -13.80
CA ALA A 5 -2.93 19.02 -12.38
C ALA A 5 -4.34 19.25 -11.81
N LYS A 6 -5.29 19.67 -12.66
CA LYS A 6 -6.69 19.90 -12.29
C LYS A 6 -7.49 18.60 -12.16
N VAL A 7 -7.23 17.61 -13.01
CA VAL A 7 -7.87 16.28 -12.96
C VAL A 7 -7.35 15.47 -11.75
N ASP A 8 -6.05 15.57 -11.46
CA ASP A 8 -5.42 14.91 -10.30
C ASP A 8 -6.00 15.34 -8.94
N GLY A 9 -6.55 16.56 -8.85
CA GLY A 9 -7.11 17.09 -7.60
C GLY A 9 -8.42 16.42 -7.18
N LEU A 10 -9.26 16.03 -8.14
CA LEU A 10 -10.53 15.35 -7.86
C LEU A 10 -10.33 13.84 -7.69
N THR A 11 -9.41 13.24 -8.46
CA THR A 11 -9.09 11.81 -8.30
C THR A 11 -8.56 11.51 -6.90
N ARG A 12 -7.66 12.35 -6.35
CA ARG A 12 -7.17 12.19 -4.97
C ARG A 12 -8.28 12.28 -3.93
N GLU A 13 -9.24 13.18 -4.12
CA GLU A 13 -10.37 13.27 -3.22
C GLU A 13 -11.29 12.05 -3.32
N ILE A 14 -11.56 11.57 -4.53
CA ILE A 14 -12.38 10.36 -4.73
C ILE A 14 -11.73 9.16 -4.04
N VAL A 15 -10.40 9.00 -4.14
CA VAL A 15 -9.64 7.95 -3.44
C VAL A 15 -9.79 8.09 -1.92
N ARG A 16 -9.61 9.30 -1.38
CA ARG A 16 -9.79 9.56 0.06
C ARG A 16 -11.21 9.24 0.54
N LEU A 17 -12.22 9.55 -0.26
CA LEU A 17 -13.62 9.25 0.04
C LEU A 17 -13.95 7.76 -0.11
N ALA A 18 -13.28 7.05 -1.03
CA ALA A 18 -13.49 5.62 -1.24
C ALA A 18 -13.09 4.77 -0.02
N GLN A 19 -12.17 5.27 0.81
CA GLN A 19 -11.75 4.67 2.09
C GLN A 19 -12.81 4.77 3.18
N LYS A 20 -13.85 5.58 3.00
CA LYS A 20 -14.99 5.70 3.92
C LYS A 20 -16.10 4.71 3.54
N PRO A 21 -16.99 4.34 4.48
CA PRO A 21 -18.13 3.46 4.21
C PRO A 21 -19.26 4.11 3.39
N ASP A 22 -19.04 5.28 2.79
CA ASP A 22 -20.05 6.02 2.05
C ASP A 22 -20.46 5.30 0.75
N SER A 23 -21.71 5.48 0.31
CA SER A 23 -22.14 4.94 -0.99
C SER A 23 -21.47 5.67 -2.16
N ILE A 24 -21.29 5.00 -3.31
CA ILE A 24 -20.76 5.64 -4.53
C ILE A 24 -21.60 6.85 -4.95
N ALA A 25 -22.91 6.81 -4.73
CA ALA A 25 -23.80 7.95 -4.99
C ALA A 25 -23.46 9.16 -4.11
N GLU A 26 -23.18 8.95 -2.82
CA GLU A 26 -22.77 10.00 -1.90
C GLU A 26 -21.40 10.57 -2.28
N ILE A 27 -20.42 9.70 -2.57
CA ILE A 27 -19.09 10.12 -3.05
C ILE A 27 -19.21 10.97 -4.33
N ASN A 28 -20.10 10.60 -5.26
CA ASN A 28 -20.35 11.36 -6.48
C ASN A 28 -21.01 12.73 -6.22
N ARG A 29 -21.87 12.84 -5.20
CA ARG A 29 -22.43 14.14 -4.77
C ARG A 29 -21.31 15.03 -4.21
N GLN A 30 -20.53 14.52 -3.26
CA GLN A 30 -19.43 15.26 -2.65
C GLN A 30 -18.35 15.68 -3.66
N THR A 31 -18.02 14.80 -4.61
CA THR A 31 -17.09 15.10 -5.70
C THR A 31 -17.64 16.20 -6.61
N GLY A 32 -18.94 16.19 -6.92
CA GLY A 32 -19.59 17.23 -7.72
C GLY A 32 -19.54 18.60 -7.04
N GLU A 33 -19.85 18.63 -5.75
CA GLU A 33 -19.76 19.85 -4.92
C GLU A 33 -18.33 20.40 -4.86
N LEU A 34 -17.34 19.52 -4.72
CA LEU A 34 -15.93 19.94 -4.72
C LEU A 34 -15.49 20.46 -6.09
N ALA A 35 -15.93 19.83 -7.18
CA ALA A 35 -15.63 20.27 -8.54
C ALA A 35 -16.20 21.68 -8.78
N TRP A 36 -17.44 21.92 -8.36
CA TRP A 36 -18.08 23.23 -8.44
C TRP A 36 -17.30 24.29 -7.67
N ARG A 37 -16.99 24.04 -6.38
CA ARG A 37 -16.23 24.99 -5.54
C ARG A 37 -14.85 25.33 -6.09
N ARG A 38 -14.23 24.43 -6.86
CA ARG A 38 -12.89 24.61 -7.43
C ARG A 38 -12.90 25.06 -8.90
N GLY A 39 -14.07 25.29 -9.51
CA GLY A 39 -14.18 25.63 -10.93
C GLY A 39 -13.60 24.53 -11.84
N LEU A 40 -13.76 23.26 -11.43
CA LEU A 40 -13.28 22.09 -12.15
C LEU A 40 -14.42 21.39 -12.88
N VAL A 41 -14.09 20.69 -13.97
CA VAL A 41 -15.06 19.84 -14.67
C VAL A 41 -15.42 18.66 -13.77
N ARG A 42 -16.72 18.48 -13.54
CA ARG A 42 -17.23 17.36 -12.76
C ARG A 42 -16.93 16.03 -13.49
N PRO A 43 -16.34 15.02 -12.82
CA PRO A 43 -16.18 13.69 -13.37
C PRO A 43 -17.53 13.03 -13.63
N SER A 44 -17.61 12.18 -14.65
CA SER A 44 -18.81 11.37 -14.86
C SER A 44 -19.02 10.40 -13.70
N TYR A 45 -20.28 10.04 -13.44
CA TYR A 45 -20.62 9.02 -12.43
C TYR A 45 -19.89 7.69 -12.69
N ALA A 46 -19.80 7.29 -13.96
CA ALA A 46 -19.07 6.08 -14.36
C ALA A 46 -17.59 6.15 -13.96
N ARG A 47 -16.95 7.32 -14.13
CA ARG A 47 -15.55 7.53 -13.72
C ARG A 47 -15.38 7.48 -12.20
N VAL A 48 -16.29 8.10 -11.44
CA VAL A 48 -16.27 8.04 -9.97
C VAL A 48 -16.42 6.58 -9.51
N ARG A 49 -17.42 5.87 -10.05
CA ARG A 49 -17.66 4.45 -9.74
C ARG A 49 -16.42 3.58 -10.02
N GLN A 50 -15.77 3.78 -11.17
CA GLN A 50 -14.56 3.04 -11.53
C GLN A 50 -13.44 3.26 -10.51
N ILE A 51 -13.19 4.52 -10.11
CA ILE A 51 -12.12 4.85 -9.14
C ILE A 51 -12.46 4.28 -7.76
N VAL A 52 -13.70 4.43 -7.30
CA VAL A 52 -14.13 3.91 -5.98
C VAL A 52 -13.99 2.40 -5.92
N ASN A 53 -14.44 1.68 -6.95
CA ASN A 53 -14.30 0.23 -6.99
C ASN A 53 -12.82 -0.17 -7.02
N LEU A 54 -12.01 0.45 -7.88
CA LEU A 54 -10.57 0.16 -7.95
C LEU A 54 -9.87 0.35 -6.60
N GLU A 55 -10.22 1.39 -5.85
CA GLU A 55 -9.63 1.65 -4.54
C GLU A 55 -10.13 0.69 -3.47
N ARG A 56 -11.40 0.28 -3.51
CA ARG A 56 -11.98 -0.67 -2.56
C ARG A 56 -11.55 -2.11 -2.79
N ASP A 57 -11.33 -2.47 -4.06
CA ASP A 57 -10.82 -3.78 -4.46
C ASP A 57 -9.30 -3.87 -4.35
N ARG A 58 -8.62 -2.76 -4.01
CA ARG A 58 -7.18 -2.73 -3.85
C ARG A 58 -6.80 -3.56 -2.61
N PRO A 59 -5.95 -4.59 -2.76
CA PRO A 59 -5.44 -5.30 -1.60
C PRO A 59 -4.69 -4.31 -0.70
N PRO A 60 -4.76 -4.46 0.63
CA PRO A 60 -3.99 -3.63 1.52
C PRO A 60 -2.50 -3.73 1.15
N GLU A 61 -1.81 -2.59 1.11
CA GLU A 61 -0.35 -2.61 0.97
C GLU A 61 0.25 -3.31 2.18
N PRO A 62 1.17 -4.27 1.98
CA PRO A 62 1.75 -5.00 3.10
C PRO A 62 2.52 -4.04 3.99
N SER A 63 2.36 -4.19 5.30
CA SER A 63 3.20 -3.52 6.27
C SER A 63 4.66 -3.97 6.11
N TRP A 64 5.61 -3.17 6.61
CA TRP A 64 7.03 -3.55 6.63
C TRP A 64 7.28 -4.90 7.30
N GLY A 65 6.53 -5.22 8.36
CA GLY A 65 6.62 -6.51 9.05
C GLY A 65 6.16 -7.67 8.18
N GLU A 66 5.01 -7.55 7.52
CA GLU A 66 4.50 -8.56 6.60
C GLU A 66 5.43 -8.78 5.41
N LEU A 67 5.99 -7.70 4.86
CA LEU A 67 6.95 -7.78 3.76
C LEU A 67 8.24 -8.50 4.18
N LEU A 68 8.82 -8.13 5.33
CA LEU A 68 10.04 -8.76 5.83
C LEU A 68 9.82 -10.23 6.17
N LEU A 69 8.66 -10.56 6.75
CA LEU A 69 8.27 -11.94 7.05
C LEU A 69 8.07 -12.77 5.78
N ASP A 70 7.38 -12.24 4.75
CA ASP A 70 7.23 -12.93 3.46
C ASP A 70 8.60 -13.21 2.82
N VAL A 71 9.51 -12.23 2.84
CA VAL A 71 10.88 -12.43 2.32
C VAL A 71 11.64 -13.50 3.12
N ASP A 72 11.58 -13.47 4.45
CA ASP A 72 12.28 -14.46 5.29
C ASP A 72 11.76 -15.89 5.04
N LEU A 73 10.43 -16.05 4.99
CA LEU A 73 9.77 -17.34 4.75
C LEU A 73 9.96 -17.90 3.33
N ARG A 74 10.30 -17.05 2.35
CA ARG A 74 10.73 -17.52 1.02
C ARG A 74 12.16 -18.05 1.02
N LEU A 75 13.00 -17.57 1.93
CA LEU A 75 14.40 -17.94 2.03
C LEU A 75 14.63 -19.10 3.01
N ARG A 76 13.73 -19.31 3.96
CA ARG A 76 13.86 -20.26 5.07
C ARG A 76 12.54 -20.99 5.32
N ASP A 77 12.64 -22.25 5.72
CA ASP A 77 11.45 -23.01 6.11
C ASP A 77 10.77 -22.36 7.34
N PRO A 78 9.42 -22.29 7.39
CA PRO A 78 8.70 -21.76 8.55
C PRO A 78 9.05 -22.43 9.88
N SER A 79 9.55 -23.68 9.88
CA SER A 79 10.03 -24.36 11.08
C SER A 79 11.14 -23.57 11.78
N ALA A 80 11.93 -22.77 11.05
CA ALA A 80 12.99 -21.94 11.61
C ALA A 80 12.46 -20.89 12.61
N LEU A 81 11.21 -20.42 12.46
CA LEU A 81 10.57 -19.54 13.44
C LEU A 81 10.21 -20.29 14.72
N ILE A 82 9.76 -21.55 14.59
CA ILE A 82 9.46 -22.42 15.73
C ILE A 82 10.75 -22.76 16.47
N ASP A 83 11.81 -23.11 15.76
CA ASP A 83 13.12 -23.37 16.33
C ASP A 83 13.68 -22.12 17.04
N LYS A 84 13.42 -20.93 16.47
CA LYS A 84 13.79 -19.66 17.09
C LYS A 84 13.02 -19.41 18.39
N ALA A 85 11.70 -19.60 18.38
CA ALA A 85 10.85 -19.42 19.56
C ALA A 85 11.14 -20.47 20.65
N GLY A 86 11.45 -21.70 20.25
CA GLY A 86 11.83 -22.81 21.14
C GLY A 86 13.27 -22.72 21.66
N GLY A 87 14.04 -21.71 21.22
CA GLY A 87 15.44 -21.51 21.65
C GLY A 87 16.44 -22.53 21.09
N THR A 88 16.02 -23.38 20.14
CA THR A 88 16.90 -24.33 19.44
C THR A 88 17.70 -23.69 18.33
N LEU A 89 17.25 -22.52 17.82
CA LEU A 89 18.01 -21.71 16.86
C LEU A 89 18.76 -20.58 17.57
N PRO A 90 20.11 -20.54 17.52
CA PRO A 90 20.90 -19.60 18.31
C PRO A 90 20.60 -18.13 17.97
N MET A 91 20.56 -17.29 19.00
CA MET A 91 20.61 -15.82 18.89
C MET A 91 22.06 -15.39 18.76
N ASP A 92 22.55 -15.35 17.52
CA ASP A 92 23.86 -14.80 17.22
C ASP A 92 23.65 -13.42 16.61
N GLU A 93 23.62 -12.41 17.48
CA GLU A 93 23.37 -11.00 17.13
C GLU A 93 24.37 -10.49 16.08
N ASP A 94 25.57 -11.07 16.08
CA ASP A 94 26.67 -10.73 15.19
C ASP A 94 26.70 -11.59 13.90
N ALA A 95 25.77 -12.53 13.71
CA ALA A 95 25.73 -13.39 12.53
C ALA A 95 25.61 -12.61 11.22
N ALA A 96 24.82 -11.54 11.22
CA ALA A 96 24.68 -10.66 10.07
C ALA A 96 26.00 -9.92 9.76
N ILE A 97 26.69 -9.45 10.78
CA ILE A 97 27.98 -8.75 10.66
C ILE A 97 29.03 -9.72 10.08
N ARG A 98 29.16 -10.91 10.65
CA ARG A 98 30.12 -11.93 10.16
C ARG A 98 29.77 -12.45 8.77
N TYR A 99 28.49 -12.51 8.40
CA TYR A 99 28.09 -12.83 7.02
C TYR A 99 28.53 -11.73 6.04
N ALA A 100 28.29 -10.47 6.37
CA ALA A 100 28.68 -9.33 5.55
C ALA A 100 30.21 -9.24 5.37
N GLU A 101 30.98 -9.47 6.43
CA GLU A 101 32.44 -9.53 6.37
C GLU A 101 32.94 -10.66 5.46
N ARG A 102 32.36 -11.87 5.58
CA ARG A 102 32.72 -12.99 4.70
C ARG A 102 32.41 -12.71 3.23
N ARG A 103 31.28 -12.05 2.94
CA ARG A 103 30.90 -11.69 1.56
C ARG A 103 31.87 -10.67 0.97
N ARG A 104 32.25 -9.64 1.73
CA ARG A 104 33.20 -8.60 1.29
C ARG A 104 34.59 -9.16 0.99
N ARG A 105 35.05 -10.15 1.76
CA ARG A 105 36.36 -10.81 1.52
C ARG A 105 36.40 -11.69 0.26
N ARG A 106 35.24 -12.01 -0.33
CA ARG A 106 35.12 -12.83 -1.55
C ARG A 106 34.97 -12.01 -2.84
N THR A 107 34.85 -10.69 -2.73
CA THR A 107 34.72 -9.77 -3.88
C THR A 107 36.02 -9.01 -4.03
#